data_AF-A0A7Y5VUG6-F1
#
_entry.id   AF-A0A7Y5VUG6-F1
#
_cell.length_a   1.000
_cell.length_b   1.000
_cell.length_c   1.000
_cell.angle_alpha   90.00
_cell.angle_beta   90.00
_cell.angle_gamma   90.00
#
_symmetry.space_group_name_H-M   'P 1'
#
loop_
_entity.id
_entity.type
_entity.pdbx_description
1 polymer ?
#
loop_
_entity_poly.entity_id
_entity_poly.type
_entity_poly.pdbx_seq_one_letter_code
_entity_poly.pdbx_strand_id
1 'polypeptide(L)'
;GAAEAPAAPRAEEKREDAAEDIKWLKYSDAHGKTGFIEWQPFQHPTLGQVEIGGFVPGFRANPPAGEWPAIAGKQTEFLLDLAARLPRLAVTHMEIKSVGVGVYEIEFTLVNEGYLPTTPAILRGQRLGHPITVRPDLPAERILGGPRAVRIDALDGGGGRERLRWMVQGDAGSNVTFKFHYRPIGEFSYAVPLTPNK
;
A
#
# COMPACT_ATOMS: atom_id res chain seq x y z
N GLY A 1 2.94 44.39 11.07
CA GLY A 1 2.55 43.40 10.04
C GLY A 1 1.07 43.55 9.83
N ALA A 2 0.65 44.02 8.66
CA ALA A 2 -0.78 44.08 8.32
C ALA A 2 -1.20 42.68 7.84
N ALA A 3 -2.21 42.11 8.49
CA ALA A 3 -2.86 40.91 8.01
C ALA A 3 -3.65 41.27 6.75
N GLU A 4 -3.34 40.61 5.65
CA GLU A 4 -4.03 40.71 4.37
C GLU A 4 -5.45 40.15 4.53
N ALA A 5 -6.46 40.96 4.22
CA ALA A 5 -7.86 40.53 4.25
C ALA A 5 -8.08 39.50 3.13
N PRO A 6 -8.92 38.46 3.34
CA PRO A 6 -9.16 37.46 2.31
C PRO A 6 -9.76 38.11 1.06
N ALA A 7 -9.15 37.84 -0.10
CA ALA A 7 -9.61 38.32 -1.39
C ALA A 7 -11.05 37.84 -1.66
N ALA A 8 -11.91 38.76 -2.10
CA ALA A 8 -13.27 38.41 -2.49
C ALA A 8 -13.26 37.42 -3.67
N PRO A 9 -14.11 36.38 -3.67
CA PRO A 9 -14.12 35.35 -4.71
C PRO A 9 -14.42 35.93 -6.09
N ARG A 10 -13.76 35.38 -7.12
CA ARG A 10 -13.82 35.91 -8.50
C ARG A 10 -15.20 35.64 -9.09
N ALA A 11 -15.67 36.53 -9.97
CA ALA A 11 -16.99 36.40 -10.60
C ALA A 11 -17.15 35.13 -11.47
N GLU A 12 -16.05 34.54 -11.93
CA GLU A 12 -16.02 33.27 -12.68
C GLU A 12 -16.28 32.07 -11.77
N GLU A 13 -15.63 32.00 -10.60
CA GLU A 13 -15.85 30.94 -9.60
C GLU A 13 -17.33 30.88 -9.16
N LYS A 14 -17.94 32.04 -8.88
CA LYS A 14 -19.38 32.11 -8.53
C LYS A 14 -20.30 31.61 -9.63
N ARG A 15 -19.90 31.74 -10.91
CA ARG A 15 -20.69 31.25 -12.05
C ARG A 15 -20.55 29.74 -12.22
N GLU A 16 -19.38 29.19 -11.95
CA GLU A 16 -19.12 27.75 -11.97
C GLU A 16 -19.85 27.03 -10.83
N ASP A 17 -19.79 27.57 -9.61
CA ASP A 17 -20.52 27.06 -8.44
C ASP A 17 -22.03 27.02 -8.71
N ALA A 18 -22.59 28.11 -9.27
CA ALA A 18 -24.00 28.17 -9.63
C ALA A 18 -24.37 27.15 -10.72
N ALA A 19 -23.48 26.87 -11.67
CA ALA A 19 -23.71 25.86 -12.70
C ALA A 19 -23.68 24.44 -12.14
N GLU A 20 -22.86 24.16 -11.14
CA GLU A 20 -22.82 22.86 -10.45
C GLU A 20 -24.06 22.66 -9.57
N ASP A 21 -24.46 23.68 -8.81
CA ASP A 21 -25.64 23.64 -7.96
C ASP A 21 -26.91 23.36 -8.78
N ILE A 22 -27.05 23.97 -9.97
CA ILE A 22 -28.17 23.68 -10.89
C ILE A 22 -28.19 22.20 -11.30
N LYS A 23 -27.04 21.55 -11.51
CA LYS A 23 -26.98 20.12 -11.85
C LYS A 23 -27.45 19.27 -10.68
N TRP A 24 -27.01 19.59 -9.46
CA TRP A 24 -27.42 18.88 -8.25
C TRP A 24 -28.90 19.07 -7.92
N LEU A 25 -29.46 20.26 -8.16
CA LEU A 25 -30.90 20.51 -8.04
C LEU A 25 -31.69 19.64 -9.02
N LYS A 26 -31.29 19.61 -10.30
CA LYS A 26 -31.93 18.75 -11.32
C LYS A 26 -31.82 17.26 -10.97
N TYR A 27 -30.68 16.83 -10.44
CA TYR A 27 -30.49 15.46 -9.97
C TYR A 27 -31.41 15.16 -8.78
N SER A 28 -31.50 16.04 -7.78
CA SER A 28 -32.46 15.93 -6.69
C SER A 28 -33.89 15.81 -7.19
N ASP A 29 -34.30 16.66 -8.14
CA ASP A 29 -35.65 16.63 -8.73
C ASP A 29 -35.97 15.30 -9.41
N ALA A 30 -35.00 14.70 -10.10
CA ALA A 30 -35.14 13.40 -10.74
C ALA A 30 -35.16 12.23 -9.73
N HIS A 31 -34.55 12.40 -8.56
CA HIS A 31 -34.37 11.36 -7.54
C HIS A 31 -35.18 11.63 -6.26
N GLY A 32 -36.45 12.06 -6.45
CA GLY A 32 -37.43 12.14 -5.37
C GLY A 32 -37.41 13.42 -4.54
N LYS A 33 -36.74 14.49 -5.02
CA LYS A 33 -36.69 15.82 -4.38
C LYS A 33 -36.17 15.80 -2.94
N THR A 34 -35.21 14.92 -2.67
CA THR A 34 -34.64 14.71 -1.33
C THR A 34 -33.37 15.51 -1.05
N GLY A 35 -32.79 16.14 -2.07
CA GLY A 35 -31.47 16.74 -1.99
C GLY A 35 -31.45 18.23 -1.63
N PHE A 36 -32.57 18.93 -1.66
CA PHE A 36 -32.64 20.35 -1.38
C PHE A 36 -33.90 20.69 -0.58
N ILE A 37 -33.73 21.45 0.50
CA ILE A 37 -34.81 21.97 1.33
C ILE A 37 -34.99 23.43 0.92
N GLU A 38 -36.19 23.76 0.44
CA GLU A 38 -36.54 25.15 0.13
C GLU A 38 -36.33 26.05 1.35
N TRP A 39 -35.77 27.24 1.13
CA TRP A 39 -35.53 28.20 2.20
C TRP A 39 -36.85 28.62 2.83
N GLN A 40 -36.95 28.48 4.15
CA GLN A 40 -38.14 28.83 4.90
C GLN A 40 -37.80 29.66 6.15
N PRO A 41 -38.67 30.60 6.55
CA PRO A 41 -38.49 31.35 7.78
C PRO A 41 -38.45 30.43 9.01
N PHE A 42 -37.56 30.72 9.94
CA PHE A 42 -37.37 30.01 11.18
C PHE A 42 -37.07 30.98 12.32
N GLN A 43 -37.72 30.79 13.47
CA GLN A 43 -37.47 31.58 14.66
C GLN A 43 -36.40 30.88 15.52
N HIS A 44 -35.15 31.33 15.39
CA HIS A 44 -34.04 30.77 16.16
C HIS A 44 -34.00 31.35 17.58
N PRO A 45 -33.79 30.51 18.63
CA PRO A 45 -33.84 30.95 20.03
C PRO A 45 -32.94 32.14 20.39
N THR A 46 -31.78 32.25 19.75
CA THR A 46 -30.78 33.31 20.04
C THR A 46 -30.62 34.32 18.91
N LEU A 47 -30.97 33.96 17.68
CA LEU A 47 -30.67 34.78 16.49
C LEU A 47 -31.89 35.58 16.00
N GLY A 48 -33.07 35.32 16.55
CA GLY A 48 -34.29 35.92 16.06
C GLY A 48 -34.77 35.24 14.77
N GLN A 49 -35.32 36.04 13.86
CA GLN A 49 -35.85 35.56 12.59
C GLN A 49 -34.69 35.28 11.60
N VAL A 50 -34.60 34.04 11.14
CA VAL A 50 -33.62 33.58 10.14
C VAL A 50 -34.31 32.72 9.09
N GLU A 51 -33.60 32.31 8.03
CA GLU A 51 -34.06 31.30 7.08
C GLU A 51 -33.23 30.04 7.21
N ILE A 52 -33.86 28.88 7.03
CA ILE A 52 -33.19 27.57 7.00
C ILE A 52 -33.57 26.84 5.72
N GLY A 53 -32.61 26.19 5.10
CA GLY A 53 -32.78 25.51 3.81
C GLY A 53 -31.43 25.18 3.19
N GLY A 54 -31.45 24.89 1.89
CA GLY A 54 -30.27 24.53 1.12
C GLY A 54 -30.13 23.02 0.89
N PHE A 55 -28.97 22.61 0.39
CA PHE A 55 -28.69 21.20 0.12
C PHE A 55 -28.67 20.36 1.39
N VAL A 56 -29.33 19.20 1.34
CA VAL A 56 -29.32 18.23 2.43
C VAL A 56 -27.89 17.73 2.66
N PRO A 57 -27.40 17.71 3.91
CA PRO A 57 -26.06 17.24 4.22
C PRO A 57 -25.79 15.84 3.65
N GLY A 58 -24.69 15.69 2.93
CA GLY A 58 -24.27 14.42 2.33
C GLY A 58 -24.93 14.08 1.00
N PHE A 59 -25.97 14.81 0.55
CA PHE A 59 -26.63 14.53 -0.74
C PHE A 59 -25.66 14.58 -1.94
N ARG A 60 -24.71 15.52 -1.92
CA ARG A 60 -23.70 15.69 -2.97
C ARG A 60 -22.48 14.77 -2.80
N ALA A 61 -22.36 14.10 -1.66
CA ALA A 61 -21.19 13.29 -1.31
C ALA A 61 -21.48 11.79 -1.31
N ASN A 62 -22.73 11.41 -1.04
CA ASN A 62 -23.14 10.03 -0.89
C ASN A 62 -24.02 9.62 -2.07
N PRO A 63 -23.76 8.46 -2.70
CA PRO A 63 -24.70 7.91 -3.67
C PRO A 63 -26.03 7.55 -3.00
N PRO A 64 -27.13 7.43 -3.76
CA PRO A 64 -28.41 6.97 -3.24
C PRO A 64 -28.29 5.62 -2.52
N ALA A 65 -29.02 5.44 -1.42
CA ALA A 65 -28.92 4.24 -0.57
C ALA A 65 -29.18 2.93 -1.34
N GLY A 66 -30.06 2.96 -2.34
CA GLY A 66 -30.34 1.79 -3.20
C GLY A 66 -29.17 1.34 -4.06
N GLU A 67 -28.20 2.21 -4.33
CA GLU A 67 -27.01 1.90 -5.13
C GLU A 67 -25.88 1.31 -4.28
N TRP A 68 -25.94 1.46 -2.95
CA TRP A 68 -24.87 1.03 -2.05
C TRP A 68 -24.49 -0.44 -2.18
N PRO A 69 -25.43 -1.41 -2.26
CA PRO A 69 -25.06 -2.82 -2.39
C PRO A 69 -24.26 -3.11 -3.66
N ALA A 70 -24.64 -2.49 -4.78
CA ALA A 70 -23.96 -2.69 -6.06
C ALA A 70 -22.56 -2.04 -6.06
N ILE A 71 -22.43 -0.84 -5.49
CA ILE A 71 -21.14 -0.16 -5.33
C ILE A 71 -20.24 -0.97 -4.40
N ALA A 72 -20.76 -1.41 -3.25
CA ALA A 72 -20.02 -2.23 -2.29
C ALA A 72 -19.52 -3.54 -2.93
N GLY A 73 -20.34 -4.20 -3.75
CA GLY A 73 -19.93 -5.40 -4.50
C GLY A 73 -18.73 -5.12 -5.41
N LYS A 74 -18.82 -4.09 -6.27
CA LYS A 74 -17.73 -3.71 -7.18
C LYS A 74 -16.45 -3.30 -6.44
N GLN A 75 -16.58 -2.55 -5.36
CA GLN A 75 -15.43 -2.16 -4.52
C GLN A 75 -14.77 -3.38 -3.89
N THR A 76 -15.56 -4.36 -3.44
CA THR A 76 -15.06 -5.61 -2.87
C THR A 76 -14.29 -6.41 -3.91
N GLU A 77 -14.85 -6.60 -5.11
CA GLU A 77 -14.17 -7.27 -6.22
C GLU A 77 -12.84 -6.61 -6.56
N PHE A 78 -12.83 -5.28 -6.66
CA PHE A 78 -11.62 -4.51 -6.90
C PHE A 78 -10.56 -4.71 -5.80
N LEU A 79 -10.96 -4.64 -4.53
CA LEU A 79 -10.04 -4.81 -3.41
C LEU A 79 -9.46 -6.22 -3.34
N LEU A 80 -10.26 -7.25 -3.66
CA LEU A 80 -9.79 -8.64 -3.73
C LEU A 80 -8.79 -8.84 -4.87
N ASP A 81 -9.08 -8.32 -6.07
CA ASP A 81 -8.14 -8.34 -7.20
C ASP A 81 -6.84 -7.59 -6.86
N LEU A 82 -6.94 -6.42 -6.24
CA LEU A 82 -5.78 -5.65 -5.79
C LEU A 82 -4.94 -6.42 -4.76
N ALA A 83 -5.59 -7.04 -3.77
CA ALA A 83 -4.92 -7.85 -2.75
C ALA A 83 -4.18 -9.05 -3.38
N ALA A 84 -4.79 -9.70 -4.37
CA ALA A 84 -4.17 -10.81 -5.10
C ALA A 84 -2.95 -10.39 -5.94
N ARG A 85 -2.84 -9.11 -6.28
CA ARG A 85 -1.72 -8.52 -7.05
C ARG A 85 -0.59 -7.99 -6.18
N LEU A 86 -0.75 -7.93 -4.85
CA LEU A 86 0.28 -7.44 -3.93
C LEU A 86 1.60 -8.24 -4.08
N PRO A 87 2.73 -7.62 -3.71
CA PRO A 87 4.03 -8.30 -3.74
C PRO A 87 4.00 -9.59 -2.91
N ARG A 88 4.59 -10.66 -3.44
CA ARG A 88 4.74 -11.94 -2.75
C ARG A 88 6.18 -12.40 -2.87
N LEU A 89 6.88 -12.41 -1.73
CA LEU A 89 8.28 -12.79 -1.68
C LEU A 89 8.42 -14.30 -1.51
N ALA A 90 9.20 -14.93 -2.37
CA ALA A 90 9.50 -16.36 -2.32
C ALA A 90 11.01 -16.59 -2.49
N VAL A 91 11.51 -17.64 -1.84
CA VAL A 91 12.88 -18.13 -2.03
C VAL A 91 12.84 -19.25 -3.06
N THR A 92 13.62 -19.11 -4.13
CA THR A 92 13.72 -20.07 -5.24
C THR A 92 15.18 -20.39 -5.55
N HIS A 93 15.42 -21.43 -6.35
CA HIS A 93 16.76 -21.79 -6.85
C HIS A 93 17.81 -21.94 -5.72
N MET A 94 17.47 -22.73 -4.69
CA MET A 94 18.36 -23.00 -3.56
C MET A 94 19.46 -23.99 -3.96
N GLU A 95 20.72 -23.54 -3.94
CA GLU A 95 21.91 -24.38 -4.13
C GLU A 95 22.78 -24.36 -2.87
N ILE A 96 23.22 -25.54 -2.45
CA ILE A 96 24.03 -25.75 -1.26
C ILE A 96 25.22 -26.62 -1.66
N LYS A 97 26.43 -26.06 -1.55
CA LYS A 97 27.68 -26.75 -1.91
C LYS A 97 28.57 -26.88 -0.68
N SER A 98 29.13 -28.06 -0.46
CA SER A 98 30.21 -28.22 0.52
C SER A 98 31.53 -27.78 -0.11
N VAL A 99 32.23 -26.86 0.54
CA VAL A 99 33.50 -26.27 0.03
C VAL A 99 34.70 -26.77 0.84
N GLY A 100 34.48 -27.41 1.97
CA GLY A 100 35.51 -27.93 2.86
C GLY A 100 34.92 -28.44 4.18
N VAL A 101 35.77 -28.85 5.13
CA VAL A 101 35.35 -29.42 6.42
C VAL A 101 34.47 -28.44 7.19
N GLY A 102 33.15 -28.69 7.19
CA GLY A 102 32.15 -27.87 7.88
C GLY A 102 31.89 -26.51 7.23
N VAL A 103 32.30 -26.30 5.97
CA VAL A 103 32.08 -25.04 5.24
C VAL A 103 31.13 -25.26 4.08
N TYR A 104 30.06 -24.47 4.06
CA TYR A 104 29.00 -24.55 3.08
C TYR A 104 28.83 -23.23 2.37
N GLU A 105 28.71 -23.30 1.06
CA GLU A 105 28.23 -22.20 0.24
C GLU A 105 26.73 -22.37 0.03
N ILE A 106 25.96 -21.38 0.46
CA ILE A 106 24.52 -21.31 0.28
C ILE A 106 24.22 -20.22 -0.71
N GLU A 107 23.43 -20.55 -1.72
CA GLU A 107 22.98 -19.61 -2.73
C GLU A 107 21.49 -19.78 -2.98
N PHE A 108 20.76 -18.69 -3.06
CA PHE A 108 19.35 -18.72 -3.42
C PHE A 108 18.91 -17.41 -4.08
N THR A 109 17.77 -17.46 -4.75
CA THR A 109 17.15 -16.30 -5.40
C THR A 109 15.91 -15.88 -4.63
N LEU A 110 15.89 -14.64 -4.14
CA LEU A 110 14.67 -14.01 -3.65
C LEU A 110 13.91 -13.45 -4.85
N VAL A 111 12.64 -13.83 -5.01
CA VAL A 111 11.78 -13.39 -6.13
C VAL A 111 10.49 -12.78 -5.62
N ASN A 112 9.99 -11.77 -6.33
CA ASN A 112 8.64 -11.27 -6.18
C ASN A 112 7.70 -11.94 -7.21
N GLU A 113 6.92 -12.89 -6.76
CA GLU A 113 5.89 -13.59 -7.56
C GLU A 113 4.57 -12.79 -7.68
N GLY A 114 4.48 -11.66 -6.96
CA GLY A 114 3.36 -10.74 -7.05
C GLY A 114 3.42 -9.88 -8.32
N TYR A 115 2.27 -9.40 -8.77
CA TYR A 115 2.20 -8.53 -9.95
C TYR A 115 2.75 -7.13 -9.67
N LEU A 116 2.49 -6.59 -8.47
CA LEU A 116 2.97 -5.28 -8.07
C LEU A 116 4.42 -5.33 -7.55
N PRO A 117 5.20 -4.24 -7.74
CA PRO A 117 6.54 -4.14 -7.19
C PRO A 117 6.51 -3.98 -5.67
N THR A 118 7.59 -4.36 -5.00
CA THR A 118 7.73 -4.17 -3.54
C THR A 118 7.84 -2.70 -3.14
N THR A 119 8.29 -1.86 -4.08
CA THR A 119 8.34 -0.41 -3.89
C THR A 119 7.74 0.27 -5.13
N PRO A 120 6.64 1.02 -4.99
CA PRO A 120 6.08 1.84 -6.06
C PRO A 120 7.11 2.82 -6.64
N ALA A 121 7.02 3.10 -7.94
CA ALA A 121 7.96 3.98 -8.64
C ALA A 121 8.11 5.37 -7.99
N ILE A 122 7.01 5.94 -7.48
CA ILE A 122 7.01 7.24 -6.80
C ILE A 122 7.86 7.21 -5.51
N LEU A 123 7.73 6.17 -4.70
CA LEU A 123 8.53 5.99 -3.48
C LEU A 123 9.99 5.65 -3.81
N ARG A 124 10.24 4.94 -4.91
CA ARG A 124 11.58 4.65 -5.42
C ARG A 124 12.29 5.96 -5.80
N GLY A 125 11.61 6.85 -6.54
CA GLY A 125 12.15 8.16 -6.93
C GLY A 125 12.45 9.07 -5.75
N GLN A 126 11.64 9.01 -4.69
CA GLN A 126 11.83 9.80 -3.46
C GLN A 126 12.77 9.15 -2.44
N ARG A 127 13.26 7.92 -2.71
CA ARG A 127 14.05 7.11 -1.76
C ARG A 127 13.33 6.88 -0.42
N LEU A 128 12.00 6.84 -0.45
CA LEU A 128 11.12 6.56 0.71
C LEU A 128 10.60 5.11 0.72
N GLY A 129 11.12 4.27 -0.19
CA GLY A 129 10.79 2.85 -0.26
C GLY A 129 11.16 2.08 1.01
N HIS A 130 10.47 0.96 1.22
CA HIS A 130 10.77 0.04 2.31
C HIS A 130 11.64 -1.10 1.78
N PRO A 131 12.96 -1.09 2.07
CA PRO A 131 13.84 -2.12 1.58
C PRO A 131 13.51 -3.46 2.22
N ILE A 132 13.79 -4.53 1.48
CA ILE A 132 13.80 -5.88 2.02
C ILE A 132 15.16 -6.09 2.68
N THR A 133 15.15 -6.59 3.90
CA THR A 133 16.38 -6.96 4.62
C THR A 133 16.45 -8.47 4.74
N VAL A 134 17.57 -9.07 4.34
CA VAL A 134 17.82 -10.51 4.46
C VAL A 134 19.01 -10.72 5.39
N ARG A 135 18.84 -11.53 6.43
CA ARG A 135 19.87 -11.78 7.44
C ARG A 135 19.99 -13.27 7.75
N PRO A 136 21.17 -13.86 7.63
CA PRO A 136 21.45 -15.15 8.27
C PRO A 136 21.32 -15.04 9.79
N ASP A 137 20.58 -15.96 10.40
CA ASP A 137 20.41 -16.10 11.86
C ASP A 137 21.49 -17.03 12.41
N LEU A 138 22.75 -16.60 12.31
CA LEU A 138 23.90 -17.28 12.90
C LEU A 138 24.90 -16.26 13.48
N PRO A 139 25.73 -16.69 14.44
CA PRO A 139 26.87 -15.89 14.92
C PRO A 139 27.74 -15.45 13.74
N ALA A 140 28.23 -14.22 13.79
CA ALA A 140 28.94 -13.64 12.66
C ALA A 140 30.30 -14.31 12.40
N GLU A 141 30.87 -14.94 13.41
CA GLU A 141 32.09 -15.73 13.33
C GLU A 141 31.90 -16.96 12.43
N ARG A 142 30.66 -17.43 12.28
CA ARG A 142 30.29 -18.52 11.37
C ARG A 142 29.98 -18.04 9.95
N ILE A 143 29.96 -16.73 9.68
CA ILE A 143 29.80 -16.18 8.33
C ILE A 143 31.21 -15.96 7.77
N LEU A 144 31.68 -16.92 6.98
CA LEU A 144 33.02 -16.89 6.37
C LEU A 144 33.07 -16.03 5.11
N GLY A 145 31.93 -15.83 4.45
CA GLY A 145 31.81 -15.00 3.26
C GLY A 145 30.38 -14.52 3.01
N GLY A 146 30.26 -13.32 2.44
CA GLY A 146 28.99 -12.62 2.25
C GLY A 146 28.68 -11.63 3.37
N PRO A 147 27.65 -10.78 3.21
CA PRO A 147 27.34 -9.72 4.15
C PRO A 147 26.54 -10.24 5.36
N ARG A 148 26.69 -9.61 6.54
CA ARG A 148 25.88 -9.93 7.74
C ARG A 148 24.39 -9.62 7.54
N ALA A 149 24.08 -8.73 6.61
CA ALA A 149 22.73 -8.39 6.18
C ALA A 149 22.77 -7.89 4.73
N VAL A 150 21.85 -8.33 3.89
CA VAL A 150 21.62 -7.74 2.56
C VAL A 150 20.44 -6.78 2.66
N ARG A 151 20.58 -5.63 2.02
CA ARG A 151 19.50 -4.67 1.80
C ARG A 151 19.17 -4.66 0.31
N ILE A 152 17.92 -4.98 -0.03
CA ILE A 152 17.39 -4.92 -1.40
C ILE A 152 16.39 -3.77 -1.42
N ASP A 153 16.68 -2.70 -2.17
CA ASP A 153 15.84 -1.50 -2.15
C ASP A 153 14.45 -1.72 -2.77
N ALA A 154 14.38 -2.53 -3.82
CA ALA A 154 13.12 -2.93 -4.43
C ALA A 154 13.29 -4.18 -5.29
N LEU A 155 12.22 -4.98 -5.39
CA LEU A 155 12.04 -5.96 -6.44
C LEU A 155 10.87 -5.52 -7.31
N ASP A 156 11.05 -5.63 -8.62
CA ASP A 156 9.98 -5.35 -9.56
C ASP A 156 8.87 -6.40 -9.47
N GLY A 157 7.68 -6.02 -9.93
CA GLY A 157 6.55 -6.93 -10.06
C GLY A 157 6.73 -7.90 -11.22
N GLY A 158 6.02 -9.03 -11.17
CA GLY A 158 6.03 -10.01 -12.26
C GLY A 158 7.33 -10.79 -12.39
N GLY A 159 8.04 -11.07 -11.28
CA GLY A 159 9.24 -11.91 -11.27
C GLY A 159 10.56 -11.15 -11.12
N GLY A 160 10.54 -9.92 -10.61
CA GLY A 160 11.73 -9.23 -10.13
C GLY A 160 12.47 -10.08 -9.10
N ARG A 161 13.79 -10.22 -9.25
CA ARG A 161 14.58 -11.21 -8.52
C ARG A 161 15.96 -10.69 -8.15
N GLU A 162 16.46 -11.16 -7.02
CA GLU A 162 17.82 -10.88 -6.53
C GLU A 162 18.48 -12.20 -6.10
N ARG A 163 19.70 -12.46 -6.61
CA ARG A 163 20.47 -13.65 -6.26
C ARG A 163 21.38 -13.34 -5.08
N LEU A 164 21.32 -14.17 -4.05
CA LEU A 164 22.02 -13.96 -2.79
C LEU A 164 22.92 -15.17 -2.49
N ARG A 165 24.08 -14.90 -1.90
CA ARG A 165 25.11 -15.91 -1.65
C ARG A 165 25.82 -15.68 -0.33
N TRP A 166 26.03 -16.77 0.40
CA TRP A 166 26.79 -16.81 1.64
C TRP A 166 27.73 -18.00 1.66
N MET A 167 28.82 -17.84 2.41
CA MET A 167 29.66 -18.94 2.83
C MET A 167 29.63 -19.00 4.35
N VAL A 168 29.20 -20.13 4.90
CA VAL A 168 28.94 -20.31 6.32
C VAL A 168 29.66 -21.55 6.85
N GLN A 169 30.02 -21.50 8.13
CA GLN A 169 30.54 -22.64 8.87
C GLN A 169 29.44 -23.29 9.70
N GLY A 170 29.33 -24.62 9.64
CA GLY A 170 28.36 -25.37 10.43
C GLY A 170 28.53 -26.87 10.31
N ASP A 171 27.81 -27.60 11.15
CA ASP A 171 27.82 -29.07 11.17
C ASP A 171 26.93 -29.61 10.04
N ALA A 172 27.32 -30.76 9.49
CA ALA A 172 26.54 -31.42 8.45
C ALA A 172 25.12 -31.74 8.94
N GLY A 173 24.12 -31.32 8.16
CA GLY A 173 22.70 -31.53 8.49
C GLY A 173 22.14 -30.54 9.53
N SER A 174 22.94 -29.59 10.04
CA SER A 174 22.40 -28.46 10.82
C SER A 174 21.64 -27.49 9.92
N ASN A 175 20.74 -26.68 10.49
CA ASN A 175 19.97 -25.71 9.73
C ASN A 175 20.52 -24.28 9.91
N VAL A 176 20.63 -23.55 8.82
CA VAL A 176 20.84 -22.10 8.81
C VAL A 176 19.53 -21.40 8.46
N THR A 177 19.00 -20.60 9.38
CA THR A 177 17.77 -19.83 9.14
C THR A 177 18.12 -18.47 8.54
N PHE A 178 17.46 -18.10 7.45
CA PHE A 178 17.51 -16.74 6.92
C PHE A 178 16.23 -16.00 7.31
N LYS A 179 16.38 -14.85 7.97
CA LYS A 179 15.30 -13.93 8.32
C LYS A 179 15.15 -12.86 7.25
N PHE A 180 13.93 -12.72 6.75
CA PHE A 180 13.54 -11.74 5.75
C PHE A 180 12.59 -10.75 6.41
N HIS A 181 12.90 -9.46 6.33
CA HIS A 181 12.05 -8.41 6.84
C HIS A 181 11.67 -7.44 5.73
N TYR A 182 10.37 -7.29 5.50
CA TYR A 182 9.80 -6.33 4.57
C TYR A 182 8.56 -5.70 5.20
N ARG A 183 8.65 -4.42 5.60
CA ARG A 183 7.67 -3.74 6.47
C ARG A 183 6.19 -4.01 6.10
N PRO A 184 5.76 -4.00 4.82
CA PRO A 184 4.36 -4.24 4.47
C PRO A 184 3.85 -5.68 4.72
N ILE A 185 4.73 -6.70 4.67
CA ILE A 185 4.36 -8.11 4.90
C ILE A 185 4.81 -8.57 6.30
N GLY A 186 5.78 -7.91 6.90
CA GLY A 186 6.39 -8.27 8.17
C GLY A 186 7.66 -9.08 8.00
N GLU A 187 7.88 -10.01 8.94
CA GLU A 187 9.03 -10.90 8.96
C GLU A 187 8.62 -12.32 8.57
N PHE A 188 9.45 -12.98 7.76
CA PHE A 188 9.36 -14.41 7.51
C PHE A 188 10.75 -15.05 7.56
N SER A 189 10.80 -16.35 7.82
CA SER A 189 12.05 -17.09 7.96
C SER A 189 12.09 -18.27 6.99
N TYR A 190 13.28 -18.59 6.50
CA TYR A 190 13.53 -19.75 5.65
C TYR A 190 14.68 -20.57 6.22
N ALA A 191 14.41 -21.80 6.63
CA ALA A 191 15.43 -22.72 7.16
C ALA A 191 16.08 -23.49 6.02
N VAL A 192 17.41 -23.44 5.96
CA VAL A 192 18.22 -24.10 4.94
C VAL A 192 19.03 -25.21 5.61
N PRO A 193 18.80 -26.49 5.29
CA PRO A 193 19.62 -27.57 5.82
C PRO A 193 21.00 -27.56 5.17
N LEU A 194 22.07 -27.64 5.98
CA LEU A 194 23.46 -27.78 5.52
C LEU A 194 23.72 -29.20 5.00
N THR A 195 22.94 -29.58 4.00
CA THR A 195 23.07 -30.81 3.24
C THR A 195 23.25 -30.42 1.79
N PRO A 196 24.37 -30.78 1.16
CA PRO A 196 24.59 -30.46 -0.25
C PRO A 196 23.45 -31.01 -1.10
N ASN A 197 22.87 -30.17 -1.95
CA ASN A 197 21.71 -30.51 -2.77
C ASN A 197 22.02 -30.48 -4.28
N LYS A 198 23.31 -30.49 -4.63
CA LYS A 198 23.88 -30.73 -5.95
C LYS A 198 25.26 -31.35 -5.83
#